data_AF-A0A2R3JPT1-F1
#
_entry.id   AF-A0A2R3JPT1-F1
#
_cell.length_a   1.000
_cell.length_b   1.000
_cell.length_c   1.000
_cell.angle_alpha   90.00
_cell.angle_beta   90.00
_cell.angle_gamma   90.00
#
_symmetry.space_group_name_H-M   'P 1'
#
loop_
_entity.id
_entity.type
_entity.pdbx_description
1 polymer ?
#
loop_
_entity_poly.entity_id
_entity_poly.type
_entity_poly.pdbx_seq_one_letter_code
_entity_poly.pdbx_strand_id
1 'polypeptide(L)'
;MPAMTTLITPAENRFFLLSERARRTTTLQQISGLLRDHVTVKATSDFLLDTVRNLILHDHAAWLTACSHEWQLLASLPYVINPSDDRHNWHHCELCHKPVRYEYHVQNKHNQQALVVGSECVKKFMNAETRYLMVITTEDNFYAVAQYQTLTTQVPVIPTIMFQQPWLPQLSSDQHAQAQQLRTTTSQTVTTYLKRRTTTLPLLALKPALKDYDQLVKLEVKTVATKAAVQKAQADATQQQRTKAAQRTVQSAVEKLKTSPLYRQYLHQLAVIIVARPDRATAKALFSKLTPPATTRPLVNSYQFGLMVTEYQQNGQIQVRRLAMLDRDFVQALNQVTRQLDQRQTIRFYDDVYNSCWGWIYHQAAEQRADWQRLLATRFGTKLSLAWFQELAQQTDATVVAWLAKHADTTMQTQLEQRFKTSGPIARSRLTRPELREFCQRELTASATAADFQRTFDRYYQLPAERQMQWHETLAYYYVAKHSTADHQVALQQLQWLLRQ
;
A
#
# COMPACT_ATOMS: atom_id res chain seq x y z
N MET A 1 28.32 30.16 20.84
CA MET A 1 28.51 29.52 22.15
C MET A 1 29.92 28.95 22.18
N PRO A 2 30.74 29.20 23.21
CA PRO A 2 32.08 28.61 23.28
C PRO A 2 31.94 27.08 23.31
N ALA A 3 32.66 26.39 22.42
CA ALA A 3 32.61 24.94 22.32
C ALA A 3 33.02 24.33 23.67
N MET A 4 32.16 23.50 24.27
CA MET A 4 32.54 22.75 25.46
C MET A 4 33.72 21.84 25.11
N THR A 5 34.91 22.22 25.54
CA THR A 5 36.15 21.48 25.27
C THR A 5 36.21 20.18 26.08
N THR A 6 35.53 20.12 27.24
CA THR A 6 35.46 18.93 28.10
C THR A 6 34.02 18.43 28.18
N LEU A 7 33.80 17.17 27.83
CA LEU A 7 32.50 16.50 27.84
C LEU A 7 32.23 15.79 29.17
N ILE A 8 33.26 15.17 29.75
CA ILE A 8 33.19 14.51 31.06
C ILE A 8 34.43 14.91 31.87
N THR A 9 34.19 15.56 33.00
CA THR A 9 35.23 15.94 33.97
C THR A 9 35.64 14.75 34.86
N PRO A 10 36.81 14.77 35.52
CA PRO A 10 37.22 13.73 36.46
C PRO A 10 36.16 13.40 37.53
N ALA A 11 35.52 14.44 38.07
CA ALA A 11 34.50 14.27 39.10
C ALA A 11 33.20 13.66 38.55
N GLU A 12 32.80 14.02 37.33
CA GLU A 12 31.66 13.40 36.63
C GLU A 12 31.94 11.93 36.33
N ASN A 13 33.14 11.62 35.82
CA ASN A 13 33.57 10.25 35.56
C ASN A 13 33.48 9.40 36.84
N ARG A 14 34.10 9.88 37.93
CA ARG A 14 34.08 9.20 39.22
C ARG A 14 32.66 8.99 39.74
N PHE A 15 31.81 10.01 39.63
CA PHE A 15 30.41 9.93 40.02
C PHE A 15 29.63 8.88 39.22
N PHE A 16 29.80 8.86 37.89
CA PHE A 16 29.20 7.85 37.01
C PHE A 16 29.67 6.42 37.32
N LEU A 17 30.96 6.24 37.65
CA LEU A 17 31.50 4.93 38.00
C LEU A 17 30.96 4.42 39.35
N LEU A 18 30.76 5.31 40.32
CA LEU A 18 30.25 4.98 41.65
C LEU A 18 28.72 4.76 41.66
N SER A 19 27.97 5.41 40.76
CA SER A 19 26.53 5.22 40.55
C SER A 19 26.22 3.96 39.72
N GLU A 20 26.46 2.79 40.31
CA GLU A 20 26.39 1.52 39.59
C GLU A 20 25.02 1.21 39.01
N ARG A 21 23.93 1.52 39.72
CA ARG A 21 22.59 1.12 39.27
C ARG A 21 22.16 1.93 38.06
N ALA A 22 22.23 3.26 38.14
CA ALA A 22 21.93 4.19 37.05
C ALA A 22 22.84 3.90 35.86
N ARG A 23 24.12 3.57 36.09
CA ARG A 23 25.01 3.16 35.02
C ARG A 23 24.51 1.91 34.30
N ARG A 24 23.99 0.90 35.01
CA ARG A 24 23.45 -0.34 34.42
C ARG A 24 22.06 -0.18 33.81
N THR A 25 21.25 0.78 34.27
CA THR A 25 19.85 0.95 33.82
C THR A 25 19.66 2.05 32.77
N THR A 26 20.74 2.75 32.38
CA THR A 26 20.70 3.81 31.37
C THR A 26 21.72 3.53 30.25
N THR A 27 21.69 4.37 29.22
CA THR A 27 22.67 4.32 28.12
C THR A 27 24.12 4.58 28.57
N LEU A 28 24.34 5.05 29.80
CA LEU A 28 25.66 5.22 30.40
C LEU A 28 26.47 3.90 30.43
N GLN A 29 25.81 2.74 30.46
CA GLN A 29 26.48 1.44 30.37
C GLN A 29 27.34 1.33 29.11
N GLN A 30 26.87 1.89 27.98
CA GLN A 30 27.51 1.77 26.67
C GLN A 30 28.90 2.42 26.64
N ILE A 31 29.15 3.38 27.53
CA ILE A 31 30.44 4.08 27.64
C ILE A 31 31.24 3.67 28.89
N SER A 32 30.83 2.59 29.59
CA SER A 32 31.50 2.20 30.83
C SER A 32 32.97 1.80 30.65
N GLY A 33 33.34 1.23 29.51
CA GLY A 33 34.75 0.96 29.17
C GLY A 33 35.54 2.26 29.07
N LEU A 34 35.05 3.19 28.24
CA LEU A 34 35.60 4.53 28.08
C LEU A 34 35.82 5.25 29.41
N LEU A 35 34.85 5.18 30.33
CA LEU A 35 34.96 5.82 31.66
C LEU A 35 36.07 5.21 32.52
N ARG A 36 36.36 3.92 32.41
CA ARG A 36 37.46 3.28 33.15
C ARG A 36 38.82 3.62 32.55
N ASP A 37 38.89 3.69 31.23
CA ASP A 37 40.14 3.90 30.50
C ASP A 37 40.55 5.37 30.50
N HIS A 38 39.59 6.29 30.58
CA HIS A 38 39.83 7.73 30.47
C HIS A 38 39.12 8.55 31.54
N VAL A 39 39.89 9.06 32.50
CA VAL A 39 39.40 9.90 33.62
C VAL A 39 38.74 11.20 33.13
N THR A 40 39.21 11.78 32.03
CA THR A 40 38.63 12.99 31.42
C THR A 40 38.36 12.74 29.94
N VAL A 41 37.17 13.12 29.48
CA VAL A 41 36.80 13.03 28.06
C VAL A 41 36.63 14.43 27.50
N LYS A 42 37.44 14.78 26.52
CA LYS A 42 37.36 16.06 25.80
C LYS A 42 36.66 15.87 24.47
N ALA A 43 36.04 16.93 23.96
CA ALA A 43 35.42 16.89 22.64
C ALA A 43 36.44 16.61 21.52
N THR A 44 37.72 16.92 21.76
CA THR A 44 38.84 16.70 20.84
C THR A 44 39.67 15.46 21.18
N SER A 45 39.16 14.54 22.01
CA SER A 45 39.89 13.32 22.35
C SER A 45 39.99 12.38 21.13
N ASP A 46 41.21 11.96 20.76
CA ASP A 46 41.47 11.11 19.58
C ASP A 46 40.81 9.73 19.67
N PHE A 47 40.60 9.23 20.90
CA PHE A 47 39.94 7.96 21.17
C PHE A 47 38.40 8.04 21.11
N LEU A 48 37.81 9.24 20.95
CA LEU A 48 36.37 9.45 21.04
C LEU A 48 35.69 9.37 19.66
N LEU A 49 35.00 8.26 19.40
CA LEU A 49 34.15 8.10 18.22
C LEU A 49 32.99 9.10 18.19
N ASP A 50 32.60 9.56 17.00
CA ASP A 50 31.50 10.54 16.83
C ASP A 50 30.15 10.04 17.38
N THR A 51 29.87 8.74 17.24
CA THR A 51 28.65 8.11 17.79
C THR A 51 28.61 8.21 19.31
N VAL A 52 29.74 7.97 19.98
CA VAL A 52 29.89 8.06 21.43
C VAL A 52 29.84 9.52 21.88
N ARG A 53 30.45 10.44 21.12
CA ARG A 53 30.36 11.89 21.37
C ARG A 53 28.91 12.36 21.36
N ASN A 54 28.15 11.98 20.34
CA ASN A 54 26.74 12.35 20.19
C ASN A 54 25.89 11.76 21.32
N LEU A 55 26.17 10.51 21.72
CA LEU A 55 25.51 9.89 22.86
C LEU A 55 25.75 10.68 24.15
N ILE A 56 27.01 11.06 24.44
CA ILE A 56 27.34 11.89 25.61
C ILE A 56 26.60 13.22 25.53
N LEU A 57 26.66 13.93 24.41
CA LEU A 57 25.99 15.24 24.27
C LEU A 57 24.47 15.15 24.45
N HIS A 58 23.84 14.07 24.01
CA HIS A 58 22.40 13.86 24.11
C HIS A 58 21.96 13.45 25.52
N ASP A 59 22.66 12.50 26.15
CA ASP A 59 22.18 11.84 27.37
C ASP A 59 22.87 12.32 28.67
N HIS A 60 23.94 13.13 28.60
CA HIS A 60 24.75 13.52 29.77
C HIS A 60 23.93 14.08 30.94
N ALA A 61 23.00 14.99 30.67
CA ALA A 61 22.14 15.56 31.70
C ALA A 61 21.21 14.52 32.34
N ALA A 62 20.70 13.57 31.54
CA ALA A 62 19.87 12.47 32.02
C ALA A 62 20.69 11.50 32.89
N TRP A 63 21.94 11.20 32.52
CA TRP A 63 22.85 10.39 33.32
C TRP A 63 23.17 11.03 34.67
N LEU A 64 23.52 12.32 34.68
CA LEU A 64 23.75 13.05 35.92
C LEU A 64 22.53 13.01 36.83
N THR A 65 21.35 13.23 36.26
CA THR A 65 20.08 13.16 37.00
C THR A 65 19.88 11.77 37.58
N ALA A 66 19.98 10.71 36.78
CA ALA A 66 19.79 9.33 37.22
C ALA A 66 20.80 8.94 38.33
N CYS A 67 22.07 9.26 38.13
CA CYS A 67 23.13 9.02 39.12
C CYS A 67 22.86 9.76 40.43
N SER A 68 22.40 11.02 40.37
CA SER A 68 22.05 11.84 41.55
C SER A 68 20.96 11.26 42.42
N HIS A 69 20.04 10.47 41.87
CA HIS A 69 18.94 9.88 42.63
C HIS A 69 19.34 8.63 43.44
N GLU A 70 20.48 8.02 43.13
CA GLU A 70 21.02 6.88 43.89
C GLU A 70 21.60 7.27 45.26
N TRP A 71 22.01 8.52 45.42
CA TRP A 71 22.70 9.00 46.61
C TRP A 71 21.74 9.80 47.51
N GLN A 72 22.00 9.75 48.81
CA GLN A 72 21.33 10.56 49.85
C GLN A 72 22.34 10.93 50.94
N LEU A 73 22.04 11.92 51.79
CA LEU A 73 22.87 12.16 52.98
C LEU A 73 22.77 10.99 53.97
N LEU A 74 23.90 10.62 54.56
CA LEU A 74 24.00 9.59 55.59
C LEU A 74 23.40 10.12 56.90
N ALA A 75 22.35 9.50 57.43
CA ALA A 75 21.65 10.04 58.60
C ALA A 75 22.44 9.96 59.92
N SER A 76 23.31 8.98 60.08
CA SER A 76 24.11 8.81 61.30
C SER A 76 25.23 9.84 61.42
N LEU A 77 25.73 10.34 60.29
CA LEU A 77 26.84 11.27 60.24
C LEU A 77 26.76 12.20 59.01
N PRO A 78 25.71 13.03 58.83
CA PRO A 78 25.52 13.76 57.57
C PRO A 78 26.55 14.86 57.30
N TYR A 79 27.21 15.37 58.34
CA TYR A 79 28.09 16.54 58.27
C TYR A 79 29.23 16.48 59.30
N VAL A 80 30.46 16.75 58.87
CA VAL A 80 31.62 16.84 59.76
C VAL A 80 32.44 18.06 59.37
N ILE A 81 32.94 18.77 60.38
CA ILE A 81 33.95 19.81 60.17
C ILE A 81 35.29 19.23 60.57
N ASN A 82 36.25 19.31 59.67
CA ASN A 82 37.59 18.83 59.98
C ASN A 82 38.18 19.66 61.14
N PRO A 83 38.65 19.03 62.22
CA PRO A 83 39.08 19.74 63.42
C PRO A 83 40.46 20.41 63.27
N SER A 84 41.24 20.04 62.24
CA SER A 84 42.56 20.61 62.00
C SER A 84 42.45 21.95 61.25
N ASP A 85 43.20 22.96 61.69
CA ASP A 85 43.36 24.20 60.93
C ASP A 85 44.33 24.07 59.74
N ASP A 86 45.14 23.01 59.70
CA ASP A 86 46.03 22.73 58.57
C ASP A 86 45.31 21.95 57.46
N ARG A 87 45.22 22.58 56.29
CA ARG A 87 44.58 22.05 55.09
C ARG A 87 45.15 20.72 54.60
N HIS A 88 46.41 20.40 54.90
CA HIS A 88 47.03 19.14 54.49
C HIS A 88 46.48 17.93 55.26
N ASN A 89 45.93 18.17 56.46
CA ASN A 89 45.33 17.12 57.29
C ASN A 89 43.84 16.88 56.97
N TRP A 90 43.25 17.66 56.05
CA TRP A 90 41.85 17.51 55.68
C TRP A 90 41.61 16.27 54.83
N HIS A 91 40.48 15.60 55.06
CA HIS A 91 40.01 14.56 54.16
C HIS A 91 39.77 15.14 52.76
N HIS A 92 39.88 14.29 51.74
CA HIS A 92 39.71 14.68 50.35
C HIS A 92 38.34 14.23 49.86
N CYS A 93 37.66 15.10 49.10
CA CYS A 93 36.41 14.75 48.44
C CYS A 93 36.62 13.54 47.51
N GLU A 94 35.82 12.50 47.66
CA GLU A 94 35.95 11.27 46.87
C GLU A 94 35.54 11.41 45.40
N LEU A 95 34.91 12.54 45.04
CA LEU A 95 34.56 12.86 43.65
C LEU A 95 35.63 13.70 42.95
N CYS A 96 36.10 14.78 43.59
CA CYS A 96 37.03 15.72 42.94
C CYS A 96 38.46 15.70 43.47
N HIS A 97 38.74 14.89 44.50
CA HIS A 97 40.03 14.75 45.17
C HIS A 97 40.65 16.07 45.66
N LYS A 98 39.83 17.05 46.00
CA LYS A 98 40.27 18.28 46.67
C LYS A 98 40.08 18.15 48.19
N PRO A 99 40.98 18.71 49.02
CA PRO A 99 40.82 18.74 50.46
C PRO A 99 39.55 19.53 50.85
N VAL A 100 38.79 19.03 51.83
CA VAL A 100 37.50 19.57 52.24
C VAL A 100 37.47 19.89 53.74
N ARG A 101 37.17 21.14 54.10
CA ARG A 101 36.93 21.54 55.49
C ARG A 101 35.57 21.05 56.00
N TYR A 102 34.58 21.11 55.11
CA TYR A 102 33.19 20.74 55.36
C TYR A 102 32.90 19.44 54.62
N GLU A 103 32.82 18.37 55.38
CA GLU A 103 32.64 17.00 54.92
C GLU A 103 31.14 16.66 54.95
N TYR A 104 30.56 16.37 53.80
CA TYR A 104 29.20 15.81 53.72
C TYR A 104 29.30 14.33 53.40
N HIS A 105 28.72 13.51 54.25
CA HIS A 105 28.74 12.07 54.04
C HIS A 105 27.46 11.69 53.33
N VAL A 106 27.62 11.17 52.12
CA VAL A 106 26.52 10.64 51.33
C VAL A 106 26.59 9.13 51.30
N GLN A 107 25.44 8.49 51.17
CA GLN A 107 25.30 7.05 51.10
C GLN A 107 24.48 6.67 49.88
N ASN A 108 24.90 5.61 49.19
CA ASN A 108 24.11 5.01 48.13
C ASN A 108 22.92 4.25 48.74
N LYS A 109 21.71 4.54 48.27
CA LYS A 109 20.45 3.99 48.77
C LYS A 109 20.35 2.46 48.62
N HIS A 110 21.13 1.85 47.74
CA HIS A 110 21.02 0.44 47.38
C HIS A 110 22.11 -0.42 48.01
N ASN A 111 23.38 -0.04 47.86
CA ASN A 111 24.51 -0.84 48.36
C ASN A 111 25.08 -0.33 49.68
N GLN A 112 24.52 0.75 50.24
CA GLN A 112 24.91 1.35 51.52
C GLN A 112 26.35 1.90 51.56
N GLN A 113 27.04 1.98 50.41
CA GLN A 113 28.37 2.57 50.31
C GLN A 113 28.31 4.05 50.69
N ALA A 114 29.18 4.48 51.61
CA ALA A 114 29.31 5.86 52.02
C ALA A 114 30.49 6.53 51.32
N LEU A 115 30.36 7.82 51.01
CA LEU A 115 31.40 8.67 50.43
C LEU A 115 31.52 9.98 51.20
N VAL A 116 32.74 10.47 51.36
CA VAL A 116 33.01 11.85 51.83
C VAL A 116 33.02 12.81 50.64
N VAL A 117 32.14 13.81 50.65
CA VAL A 117 31.97 14.74 49.53
C VAL A 117 31.98 16.19 50.03
N GLY A 118 32.72 17.06 49.32
CA GLY A 118 32.73 18.49 49.61
C GLY A 118 31.47 19.22 49.17
N SER A 119 31.20 20.38 49.78
CA SER A 119 30.02 21.23 49.50
C SER A 119 29.76 21.49 48.01
N GLU A 120 30.79 21.81 47.23
CA GLU A 120 30.65 22.08 45.79
C GLU A 120 30.27 20.84 44.98
N CYS A 121 30.78 19.66 45.36
CA CYS A 121 30.40 18.41 44.71
C CYS A 121 28.99 17.99 45.09
N VAL A 122 28.54 18.23 46.33
CA VAL A 122 27.13 18.02 46.69
C VAL A 122 26.20 18.91 45.87
N LYS A 123 26.51 20.21 45.75
CA LYS A 123 25.71 21.16 44.94
C LYS A 123 25.64 20.79 43.46
N LYS A 124 26.74 20.25 42.92
CA LYS A 124 26.87 19.90 41.49
C LYS A 124 26.23 18.56 41.15
N PHE A 125 26.43 17.53 41.97
CA PHE A 125 26.12 16.15 41.61
C PHE A 125 24.89 15.57 42.30
N MET A 126 24.51 16.10 43.46
CA MET A 126 23.43 15.52 44.24
C MET A 126 22.07 16.12 43.83
N ASN A 127 21.02 15.32 43.99
CA ASN A 127 19.68 15.71 43.60
C ASN A 127 19.17 16.90 44.45
N ALA A 128 18.04 17.49 44.06
CA ALA A 128 17.46 18.64 44.77
C ALA A 128 17.13 18.32 46.25
N GLU A 129 16.69 17.10 46.53
CA GLU A 129 16.38 16.59 47.87
C GLU A 129 17.63 16.60 48.78
N THR A 130 18.73 16.03 48.33
CA THR A 130 20.00 15.97 49.08
C THR A 130 20.57 17.37 49.30
N ARG A 131 20.51 18.24 48.28
CA ARG A 131 20.93 19.64 48.41
C ARG A 131 20.07 20.44 49.39
N TYR A 132 18.77 20.17 49.42
CA TYR A 132 17.86 20.75 50.41
C TYR A 132 18.24 20.32 51.84
N LEU A 133 18.50 19.03 52.06
CA LEU A 133 18.93 18.54 53.37
C LEU A 133 20.31 19.06 53.78
N MET A 134 21.24 19.20 52.83
CA MET A 134 22.55 19.82 53.06
C MET A 134 22.43 21.24 53.62
N VAL A 135 21.46 22.02 53.15
CA VAL A 135 21.23 23.40 53.63
C VAL A 135 20.59 23.43 55.03
N ILE A 136 19.77 22.43 55.36
CA ILE A 136 19.09 22.35 56.66
C ILE A 136 19.96 21.75 57.76
N THR A 137 20.87 20.85 57.37
CA THR A 137 21.77 20.17 58.31
C THR A 137 22.92 21.10 58.67
N THR A 138 22.96 21.54 59.92
CA THR A 138 24.02 22.36 60.51
C THR A 138 24.57 21.65 61.75
N GLU A 139 25.62 22.21 62.37
CA GLU A 139 26.16 21.71 63.64
C GLU A 139 25.06 21.57 64.72
N ASP A 140 24.19 22.58 64.84
CA ASP A 140 23.08 22.60 65.80
C ASP A 140 21.86 21.75 65.39
N ASN A 141 21.81 21.29 64.14
CA ASN A 141 20.65 20.61 63.54
C ASN A 141 21.04 19.29 62.85
N PHE A 142 21.92 18.54 63.49
CA PHE A 142 22.49 17.32 62.93
C PHE A 142 21.49 16.19 62.67
N TYR A 143 20.38 16.18 63.42
CA TYR A 143 19.35 15.15 63.38
C TYR A 143 18.34 15.32 62.23
N ALA A 144 18.40 16.43 61.47
CA ALA A 144 17.44 16.74 60.41
C ALA A 144 17.36 15.65 59.33
N VAL A 145 18.49 15.03 58.98
CA VAL A 145 18.52 13.95 57.98
C VAL A 145 17.76 12.72 58.49
N ALA A 146 17.99 12.31 59.74
CA ALA A 146 17.28 11.19 60.36
C ALA A 146 15.77 11.48 60.52
N GLN A 147 15.41 12.70 60.92
CA GLN A 147 14.01 13.14 60.97
C GLN A 147 13.34 13.10 59.60
N TYR A 148 14.02 13.57 58.56
CA TYR A 148 13.50 13.56 57.20
C TYR A 148 13.30 12.13 56.67
N GLN A 149 14.25 11.23 56.92
CA GLN A 149 14.12 9.81 56.55
C GLN A 149 12.95 9.15 57.29
N THR A 150 12.77 9.46 58.57
CA THR A 150 11.62 8.97 59.35
C THR A 150 10.29 9.49 58.78
N LEU A 151 10.23 10.79 58.45
CA LEU A 151 9.04 11.40 57.85
C LEU A 151 8.70 10.80 56.49
N THR A 152 9.68 10.67 55.60
CA THR A 152 9.47 10.16 54.24
C THR A 152 9.19 8.67 54.20
N THR A 153 9.61 7.92 55.22
CA THR A 153 9.17 6.53 55.41
C THR A 153 7.67 6.46 55.71
N GLN A 154 7.16 7.37 56.55
CA GLN A 154 5.74 7.44 56.90
C GLN A 154 4.87 8.10 55.83
N VAL A 155 5.44 9.06 55.09
CA VAL A 155 4.75 9.81 54.04
C VAL A 155 5.61 9.83 52.76
N PRO A 156 5.63 8.73 51.98
CA PRO A 156 6.54 8.55 50.84
C PRO A 156 6.34 9.53 49.68
N VAL A 157 5.21 10.24 49.64
CA VAL A 157 4.90 11.20 48.58
C VAL A 157 5.52 12.59 48.82
N ILE A 158 6.08 12.86 50.02
CA ILE A 158 6.67 14.17 50.34
C ILE A 158 7.83 14.55 49.41
N PRO A 159 8.82 13.66 49.13
CA PRO A 159 9.89 13.98 48.18
C PRO A 159 9.33 14.29 46.79
N THR A 160 8.30 13.55 46.37
CA THR A 160 7.60 13.76 45.10
C THR A 160 6.99 15.17 45.03
N ILE A 161 6.22 15.57 46.05
CA ILE A 161 5.61 16.91 46.14
C ILE A 161 6.67 18.02 46.12
N MET A 162 7.75 17.84 46.89
CA MET A 162 8.75 18.89 47.08
C MET A 162 9.73 19.00 45.93
N PHE A 163 10.05 17.90 45.22
CA PHE A 163 11.21 17.84 44.33
C PHE A 163 10.95 17.32 42.92
N GLN A 164 9.83 16.63 42.64
CA GLN A 164 9.59 16.09 41.29
C GLN A 164 9.58 17.20 40.23
N GLN A 165 10.19 16.89 39.09
CA GLN A 165 10.18 17.70 37.88
C GLN A 165 10.08 16.78 36.63
N PRO A 166 9.30 17.15 35.61
CA PRO A 166 8.32 18.24 35.61
C PRO A 166 7.17 17.96 36.60
N TRP A 167 6.67 19.00 37.26
CA TRP A 167 5.64 18.90 38.30
C TRP A 167 4.23 19.04 37.70
N LEU A 168 3.49 17.93 37.61
CA LEU A 168 2.09 17.87 37.12
C LEU A 168 1.84 18.71 35.85
N PRO A 169 2.56 18.43 34.74
CA PRO A 169 2.65 19.34 33.60
C PRO A 169 1.40 19.43 32.72
N GLN A 170 0.43 18.50 32.82
CA GLN A 170 -0.76 18.47 31.98
C GLN A 170 -1.97 19.20 32.60
N LEU A 171 -1.82 19.74 33.81
CA LEU A 171 -2.84 20.53 34.49
C LEU A 171 -3.18 21.82 33.72
N SER A 172 -4.35 22.40 33.99
CA SER A 172 -4.69 23.75 33.49
C SER A 172 -3.88 24.84 34.20
N SER A 173 -3.91 26.09 33.70
CA SER A 173 -3.24 27.24 34.35
C SER A 173 -3.63 27.41 35.82
N ASP A 174 -4.93 27.30 36.11
CA ASP A 174 -5.47 27.51 37.46
C ASP A 174 -5.04 26.39 38.41
N GLN A 175 -5.02 25.16 37.89
CA GLN A 175 -4.57 23.98 38.62
C GLN A 175 -3.05 23.99 38.85
N HIS A 176 -2.26 24.56 37.92
CA HIS A 176 -0.82 24.76 38.13
C HIS A 176 -0.55 25.71 39.31
N ALA A 177 -1.32 26.79 39.44
CA ALA A 177 -1.19 27.69 40.59
C ALA A 177 -1.50 26.96 41.91
N GLN A 178 -2.54 26.13 41.94
CA GLN A 178 -2.87 25.28 43.09
C GLN A 178 -1.74 24.28 43.40
N ALA A 179 -1.18 23.62 42.38
CA ALA A 179 -0.07 22.68 42.52
C ALA A 179 1.22 23.33 43.05
N GLN A 180 1.50 24.58 42.65
CA GLN A 180 2.61 25.37 43.18
C GLN A 180 2.38 25.76 44.64
N GLN A 181 1.18 26.23 44.99
CA GLN A 181 0.83 26.58 46.36
C GLN A 181 0.93 25.38 47.31
N LEU A 182 0.46 24.21 46.86
CA LEU A 182 0.61 22.94 47.55
C LEU A 182 2.08 22.62 47.84
N ARG A 183 2.93 22.72 46.82
CA ARG A 183 4.38 22.45 46.93
C ARG A 183 5.05 23.40 47.91
N THR A 184 4.73 24.68 47.86
CA THR A 184 5.26 25.71 48.78
C THR A 184 4.83 25.42 50.21
N THR A 185 3.53 25.21 50.46
CA THR A 185 2.99 24.92 51.79
C THR A 185 3.62 23.65 52.37
N THR A 186 3.68 22.57 51.58
CA THR A 186 4.31 21.30 52.00
C THR A 186 5.78 21.51 52.36
N SER A 187 6.53 22.23 51.50
CA SER A 187 7.94 22.52 51.74
C SER A 187 8.15 23.34 53.02
N GLN A 188 7.26 24.31 53.30
CA GLN A 188 7.33 25.12 54.51
C GLN A 188 7.02 24.28 55.77
N THR A 189 6.00 23.43 55.75
CA THR A 189 5.67 22.53 56.86
C THR A 189 6.82 21.57 57.16
N VAL A 190 7.39 20.93 56.13
CA VAL A 190 8.54 20.02 56.28
C VAL A 190 9.76 20.77 56.79
N THR A 191 10.10 21.92 56.20
CA THR A 191 11.26 22.72 56.64
C THR A 191 11.12 23.18 58.09
N THR A 192 9.92 23.58 58.51
CA THR A 192 9.65 24.00 59.89
C THR A 192 9.83 22.84 60.87
N TYR A 193 9.39 21.63 60.49
CA TYR A 193 9.60 20.42 61.26
C TYR A 193 11.09 20.08 61.39
N LEU A 194 11.83 20.08 60.28
CA LEU A 194 13.26 19.71 60.26
C LEU A 194 14.19 20.70 60.97
N LYS A 195 13.73 21.94 61.23
CA LYS A 195 14.50 22.93 61.99
C LYS A 195 14.32 22.82 63.51
N ARG A 196 13.44 21.95 63.98
CA ARG A 196 13.10 21.81 65.41
C ARG A 196 13.53 20.45 65.94
N ARG A 197 14.10 20.43 67.14
CA ARG A 197 14.45 19.19 67.85
C ARG A 197 13.21 18.53 68.41
N THR A 198 12.54 17.71 67.59
CA THR A 198 11.31 17.01 67.97
C THR A 198 11.24 15.62 67.34
N THR A 199 10.68 14.66 68.06
CA THR A 199 10.39 13.31 67.54
C THR A 199 8.96 13.20 66.98
N THR A 200 8.10 14.18 67.26
CA THR A 200 6.70 14.19 66.83
C THR A 200 6.60 14.57 65.35
N LEU A 201 6.13 13.64 64.51
CA LEU A 201 5.93 13.87 63.09
C LEU A 201 4.78 14.86 62.80
N PRO A 202 4.90 15.75 61.79
CA PRO A 202 3.89 16.75 61.46
C PRO A 202 2.72 16.17 60.64
N LEU A 203 2.25 14.96 60.96
CA LEU A 203 1.27 14.23 60.13
C LEU A 203 -0.08 14.96 60.03
N LEU A 204 -0.56 15.55 61.13
CA LEU A 204 -1.80 16.33 61.14
C LEU A 204 -1.71 17.57 60.25
N ALA A 205 -0.56 18.25 60.27
CA ALA A 205 -0.32 19.44 59.45
C ALA A 205 -0.16 19.09 57.95
N LEU A 206 0.36 17.90 57.63
CA LEU A 206 0.54 17.45 56.25
C LEU A 206 -0.74 16.85 55.62
N LYS A 207 -1.70 16.38 56.43
CA LYS A 207 -2.92 15.71 55.95
C LYS A 207 -3.69 16.50 54.87
N PRO A 208 -3.89 17.83 54.97
CA PRO A 208 -4.54 18.61 53.90
C PRO A 208 -3.74 18.56 52.59
N ALA A 209 -2.42 18.77 52.65
CA ALA A 209 -1.55 18.75 51.49
C ALA A 209 -1.58 17.39 50.76
N LEU A 210 -1.63 16.28 51.50
CA LEU A 210 -1.73 14.94 50.92
C LEU A 210 -3.05 14.74 50.16
N LYS A 211 -4.16 15.23 50.71
CA LYS A 211 -5.47 15.16 50.06
C LYS A 211 -5.49 15.99 48.77
N ASP A 212 -4.93 17.19 48.80
CA ASP A 212 -4.88 18.09 47.63
C ASP A 212 -3.96 17.52 46.55
N TYR A 213 -2.83 16.91 46.93
CA TYR A 213 -1.95 16.20 46.01
C TYR A 213 -2.69 15.08 45.27
N ASP A 214 -3.41 14.21 46.00
CA ASP A 214 -4.16 13.10 45.40
C ASP A 214 -5.23 13.60 44.41
N GLN A 215 -5.87 14.73 44.70
CA GLN A 215 -6.85 15.35 43.80
C GLN A 215 -6.19 15.84 42.52
N LEU A 216 -5.06 16.55 42.63
CA LEU A 216 -4.32 17.05 41.46
C LEU A 216 -3.77 15.92 40.60
N VAL A 217 -3.26 14.84 41.20
CA VAL A 217 -2.80 13.65 40.47
C VAL A 217 -3.95 13.00 39.70
N LYS A 218 -5.14 12.86 40.31
CA LYS A 218 -6.32 12.32 39.63
C LYS A 218 -6.75 13.18 38.44
N LEU A 219 -6.65 14.50 38.57
CA LEU A 219 -6.93 15.45 37.48
C LEU A 219 -5.91 15.32 36.34
N GLU A 220 -4.62 15.23 36.67
CA GLU A 220 -3.54 15.02 35.70
C GLU A 220 -3.77 13.74 34.87
N VAL A 221 -4.02 12.61 35.55
CA VAL A 221 -4.28 11.32 34.89
C VAL A 221 -5.49 11.39 33.97
N LYS A 222 -6.58 12.04 34.41
CA LYS A 222 -7.79 12.24 33.59
C LYS A 222 -7.49 13.08 32.34
N THR A 223 -6.71 14.14 32.49
CA THR A 223 -6.35 15.04 31.38
C THR A 223 -5.48 14.33 30.36
N VAL A 224 -4.48 13.56 30.81
CA VAL A 224 -3.64 12.70 29.95
C VAL A 224 -4.49 11.71 29.15
N ALA A 225 -5.39 10.99 29.83
CA ALA A 225 -6.25 10.01 29.18
C ALA A 225 -7.18 10.65 28.13
N THR A 226 -7.73 11.83 28.44
CA THR A 226 -8.60 12.57 27.52
C THR A 226 -7.84 13.02 26.27
N LYS A 227 -6.64 13.60 26.42
CA LYS A 227 -5.79 14.01 25.29
C LYS A 227 -5.43 12.82 24.40
N ALA A 228 -5.07 11.68 24.99
CA ALA A 228 -4.74 10.46 24.24
C ALA A 228 -5.95 9.93 23.44
N ALA A 229 -7.15 9.94 24.02
CA ALA A 229 -8.36 9.53 23.32
C ALA A 229 -8.69 10.43 22.11
N VAL A 230 -8.56 11.76 22.27
CA VAL A 230 -8.80 12.72 21.19
C VAL A 230 -7.79 12.53 20.05
N GLN A 231 -6.50 12.40 20.36
CA GLN A 231 -5.46 12.17 19.36
C GLN A 231 -5.70 10.88 18.57
N LYS A 232 -6.08 9.80 19.27
CA LYS A 232 -6.41 8.53 18.62
C LYS A 232 -7.60 8.68 17.66
N ALA A 233 -8.68 9.32 18.10
CA ALA A 233 -9.85 9.55 17.25
C ALA A 233 -9.53 10.38 15.99
N GLN A 234 -8.68 11.41 16.11
CA GLN A 234 -8.23 12.22 14.97
C GLN A 234 -7.36 11.42 13.98
N ALA A 235 -6.46 10.57 14.49
CA ALA A 235 -5.65 9.70 13.66
C ALA A 235 -6.52 8.70 12.89
N ASP A 236 -7.49 8.08 13.56
CA ASP A 236 -8.42 7.12 12.97
C ASP A 236 -9.28 7.78 11.88
N ALA A 237 -9.83 8.97 12.13
CA ALA A 237 -10.60 9.73 11.16
C ALA A 237 -9.78 10.09 9.90
N THR A 238 -8.54 10.54 10.10
CA THR A 238 -7.62 10.88 9.00
C THR A 238 -7.30 9.65 8.15
N GLN A 239 -7.07 8.51 8.80
CA GLN A 239 -6.79 7.26 8.11
C GLN A 239 -8.00 6.77 7.30
N GLN A 240 -9.22 6.86 7.86
CA GLN A 240 -10.46 6.51 7.15
C GLN A 240 -10.71 7.40 5.93
N GLN A 241 -10.36 8.69 6.01
CA GLN A 241 -10.55 9.59 4.88
C GLN A 241 -9.58 9.29 3.74
N ARG A 242 -8.32 8.96 4.06
CA ARG A 242 -7.30 8.55 3.07
C ARG A 242 -7.68 7.25 2.36
N THR A 243 -8.17 6.25 3.08
CA THR A 243 -8.59 4.96 2.48
C THR A 243 -9.78 5.13 1.55
N LYS A 244 -10.80 5.92 1.95
CA LYS A 244 -11.96 6.22 1.09
C LYS A 244 -11.56 6.96 -0.20
N ALA A 245 -10.64 7.93 -0.11
CA ALA A 245 -10.14 8.64 -1.29
C ALA A 245 -9.41 7.70 -2.25
N ALA A 246 -8.49 6.87 -1.74
CA ALA A 246 -7.76 5.90 -2.54
C ALA A 246 -8.69 4.89 -3.25
N GLN A 247 -9.71 4.39 -2.54
CA GLN A 247 -10.71 3.47 -3.11
C GLN A 247 -11.47 4.12 -4.28
N ARG A 248 -11.91 5.39 -4.14
CA ARG A 248 -12.61 6.12 -5.20
C ARG A 248 -11.74 6.34 -6.44
N THR A 249 -10.46 6.67 -6.27
CA THR A 249 -9.52 6.84 -7.39
C THR A 249 -9.33 5.53 -8.14
N VAL A 250 -9.17 4.40 -7.43
CA VAL A 250 -9.02 3.08 -8.04
C VAL A 250 -10.30 2.70 -8.80
N GLN A 251 -11.48 2.85 -8.19
CA GLN A 251 -12.76 2.55 -8.86
C GLN A 251 -12.95 3.37 -10.15
N SER A 252 -12.71 4.68 -10.08
CA SER A 252 -12.81 5.55 -11.25
C SER A 252 -11.84 5.17 -12.38
N ALA A 253 -10.60 4.77 -12.04
CA ALA A 253 -9.63 4.32 -13.03
C ALA A 253 -10.05 3.00 -13.71
N VAL A 254 -10.61 2.05 -12.94
CA VAL A 254 -11.13 0.77 -13.48
C VAL A 254 -12.31 1.02 -14.41
N GLU A 255 -13.25 1.89 -14.05
CA GLU A 255 -14.39 2.23 -14.90
C GLU A 255 -13.97 2.92 -16.20
N LYS A 256 -13.03 3.87 -16.12
CA LYS A 256 -12.43 4.52 -17.31
C LYS A 256 -11.76 3.52 -18.24
N LEU A 257 -11.05 2.53 -17.69
CA LEU A 257 -10.43 1.48 -18.50
C LEU A 257 -11.50 0.62 -19.21
N LYS A 258 -12.52 0.15 -18.49
CA LYS A 258 -13.58 -0.72 -19.04
C LYS A 258 -14.39 -0.05 -20.16
N THR A 259 -14.56 1.27 -20.07
CA THR A 259 -15.29 2.07 -21.06
C THR A 259 -14.43 2.51 -22.25
N SER A 260 -13.11 2.36 -22.15
CA SER A 260 -12.17 2.80 -23.20
C SER A 260 -12.27 1.98 -24.49
N PRO A 261 -12.22 2.62 -25.67
CA PRO A 261 -12.20 1.92 -26.95
C PRO A 261 -10.97 1.02 -27.11
N LEU A 262 -9.81 1.42 -26.58
CA LEU A 262 -8.58 0.63 -26.64
C LEU A 262 -8.71 -0.70 -25.89
N TYR A 263 -9.38 -0.67 -24.73
CA TYR A 263 -9.63 -1.88 -23.94
C TYR A 263 -10.55 -2.85 -24.69
N ARG A 264 -11.64 -2.36 -25.29
CA ARG A 264 -12.57 -3.17 -26.08
C ARG A 264 -11.91 -3.76 -27.33
N GLN A 265 -11.08 -2.97 -28.02
CA GLN A 265 -10.31 -3.42 -29.17
C GLN A 265 -9.32 -4.52 -28.78
N TYR A 266 -8.60 -4.34 -27.67
CA TYR A 266 -7.67 -5.33 -27.14
C TYR A 266 -8.39 -6.65 -26.79
N LEU A 267 -9.53 -6.60 -26.09
CA LEU A 267 -10.36 -7.78 -25.82
C LEU A 267 -10.79 -8.50 -27.11
N HIS A 268 -11.22 -7.75 -28.13
CA HIS A 268 -11.61 -8.32 -29.40
C HIS A 268 -10.43 -8.99 -30.12
N GLN A 269 -9.25 -8.38 -30.14
CA GLN A 269 -8.05 -8.96 -30.75
C GLN A 269 -7.63 -10.25 -30.06
N LEU A 270 -7.68 -10.30 -28.72
CA LEU A 270 -7.44 -11.53 -27.96
C LEU A 270 -8.47 -12.61 -28.30
N ALA A 271 -9.76 -12.25 -28.34
CA ALA A 271 -10.83 -13.16 -28.70
C ALA A 271 -10.65 -13.75 -30.10
N VAL A 272 -10.24 -12.95 -31.10
CA VAL A 272 -9.97 -13.43 -32.47
C VAL A 272 -8.91 -14.53 -32.48
N ILE A 273 -7.83 -14.36 -31.72
CA ILE A 273 -6.77 -15.38 -31.61
C ILE A 273 -7.30 -16.64 -30.92
N ILE A 274 -8.03 -16.49 -29.81
CA ILE A 274 -8.56 -17.64 -29.05
C ILE A 274 -9.54 -18.45 -29.89
N VAL A 275 -10.45 -17.79 -30.61
CA VAL A 275 -11.44 -18.45 -31.47
C VAL A 275 -10.75 -19.23 -32.60
N ALA A 276 -9.60 -18.81 -33.12
CA ALA A 276 -8.86 -19.59 -34.11
C ALA A 276 -8.34 -20.94 -33.56
N ARG A 277 -8.33 -21.15 -32.24
CA ARG A 277 -7.81 -22.34 -31.54
C ARG A 277 -6.39 -22.75 -32.00
N PRO A 278 -5.43 -21.80 -32.07
CA PRO A 278 -4.06 -22.12 -32.45
C PRO A 278 -3.38 -22.98 -31.37
N ASP A 279 -2.31 -23.66 -31.76
CA ASP A 279 -1.38 -24.22 -30.78
C ASP A 279 -0.75 -23.12 -29.92
N ARG A 280 -0.13 -23.52 -28.80
CA ARG A 280 0.42 -22.59 -27.81
C ARG A 280 1.54 -21.70 -28.35
N ALA A 281 2.38 -22.21 -29.25
CA ALA A 281 3.50 -21.44 -29.81
C ALA A 281 2.97 -20.35 -30.75
N THR A 282 2.03 -20.72 -31.62
CA THR A 282 1.35 -19.78 -32.53
C THR A 282 0.56 -18.73 -31.74
N ALA A 283 -0.18 -19.13 -30.69
CA ALA A 283 -0.90 -18.22 -29.81
C ALA A 283 0.03 -17.16 -29.19
N LYS A 284 1.21 -17.58 -28.72
CA LYS A 284 2.22 -16.69 -28.13
C LYS A 284 2.76 -15.69 -29.14
N ALA A 285 3.07 -16.14 -30.36
CA ALA A 285 3.58 -15.29 -31.43
C ALA A 285 2.54 -14.28 -31.95
N LEU A 286 1.26 -14.64 -31.95
CA LEU A 286 0.17 -13.71 -32.27
C LEU A 286 -0.06 -12.71 -31.13
N PHE A 287 -0.04 -13.17 -29.88
CA PHE A 287 -0.18 -12.33 -28.69
C PHE A 287 0.90 -11.24 -28.61
N SER A 288 2.16 -11.57 -28.93
CA SER A 288 3.25 -10.60 -28.90
C SER A 288 3.13 -9.45 -29.90
N LYS A 289 2.25 -9.58 -30.91
CA LYS A 289 1.96 -8.52 -31.89
C LYS A 289 0.87 -7.56 -31.43
N LEU A 290 0.22 -7.83 -30.29
CA LEU A 290 -0.86 -7.00 -29.77
C LEU A 290 -0.31 -5.87 -28.90
N THR A 291 -0.89 -4.69 -29.05
CA THR A 291 -0.59 -3.53 -28.20
C THR A 291 -1.61 -3.47 -27.05
N PRO A 292 -1.23 -3.77 -25.80
CA PRO A 292 -2.14 -3.67 -24.66
C PRO A 292 -2.42 -2.21 -24.28
N PRO A 293 -3.57 -1.91 -23.64
CA PRO A 293 -3.84 -0.58 -23.10
C PRO A 293 -2.87 -0.23 -21.96
N ALA A 294 -2.48 1.05 -21.87
CA ALA A 294 -1.59 1.56 -20.84
C ALA A 294 -2.22 1.40 -19.44
N THR A 295 -1.64 0.52 -18.64
CA THR A 295 -2.08 0.17 -17.29
C THR A 295 -0.86 0.01 -16.39
N THR A 296 -1.00 0.25 -15.09
CA THR A 296 0.13 0.12 -14.13
C THR A 296 0.64 -1.31 -14.01
N ARG A 297 -0.19 -2.30 -14.34
CA ARG A 297 0.16 -3.71 -14.46
C ARG A 297 -0.49 -4.29 -15.71
N PRO A 298 0.21 -5.17 -16.44
CA PRO A 298 -0.35 -5.80 -17.64
C PRO A 298 -1.59 -6.63 -17.28
N LEU A 299 -2.66 -6.47 -18.07
CA LEU A 299 -3.94 -7.17 -17.86
C LEU A 299 -3.81 -8.69 -17.98
N VAL A 300 -2.97 -9.14 -18.90
CA VAL A 300 -2.65 -10.55 -19.12
C VAL A 300 -1.25 -10.65 -19.72
N ASN A 301 -0.49 -11.66 -19.32
CA ASN A 301 0.81 -11.96 -19.92
C ASN A 301 0.74 -13.13 -20.91
N SER A 302 1.80 -13.36 -21.68
CA SER A 302 1.82 -14.37 -22.74
C SER A 302 1.63 -15.80 -22.22
N TYR A 303 2.11 -16.11 -21.03
CA TYR A 303 1.92 -17.42 -20.40
C TYR A 303 0.46 -17.66 -20.02
N GLN A 304 -0.14 -16.68 -19.33
CA GLN A 304 -1.55 -16.69 -18.94
C GLN A 304 -2.46 -16.78 -20.15
N PHE A 305 -2.17 -16.00 -21.20
CA PHE A 305 -2.91 -16.04 -22.45
C PHE A 305 -2.83 -17.42 -23.12
N GLY A 306 -1.65 -18.04 -23.19
CA GLY A 306 -1.51 -19.39 -23.74
C GLY A 306 -2.32 -20.46 -22.97
N LEU A 307 -2.45 -20.30 -21.65
CA LEU A 307 -3.33 -21.16 -20.84
C LEU A 307 -4.81 -20.94 -21.15
N MET A 308 -5.24 -19.68 -21.33
CA MET A 308 -6.62 -19.37 -21.73
C MET A 308 -6.99 -19.97 -23.09
N VAL A 309 -6.07 -19.90 -24.06
CA VAL A 309 -6.27 -20.52 -25.39
C VAL A 309 -6.47 -22.03 -25.24
N THR A 310 -5.62 -22.69 -24.45
CA THR A 310 -5.72 -24.13 -24.20
C THR A 310 -7.01 -24.49 -23.48
N GLU A 311 -7.39 -23.74 -22.45
CA GLU A 311 -8.62 -23.94 -21.68
C GLU A 311 -9.87 -23.78 -22.58
N TYR A 312 -9.88 -22.74 -23.41
CA TYR A 312 -10.98 -22.51 -24.34
C TYR A 312 -11.06 -23.59 -25.42
N GLN A 313 -9.92 -24.07 -25.92
CA GLN A 313 -9.88 -25.17 -26.88
C GLN A 313 -10.49 -26.46 -26.31
N GLN A 314 -10.25 -26.75 -25.02
CA GLN A 314 -10.77 -27.95 -24.34
C GLN A 314 -12.24 -27.81 -23.95
N ASN A 315 -12.63 -26.65 -23.43
CA ASN A 315 -13.91 -26.50 -22.72
C ASN A 315 -14.91 -25.56 -23.42
N GLY A 316 -14.50 -24.82 -24.44
CA GLY A 316 -15.32 -23.78 -25.08
C GLY A 316 -15.60 -22.56 -24.20
N GLN A 317 -14.85 -22.39 -23.12
CA GLN A 317 -15.00 -21.30 -22.15
C GLN A 317 -13.70 -21.05 -21.39
N ILE A 318 -13.51 -19.81 -20.94
CA ILE A 318 -12.39 -19.37 -20.10
C ILE A 318 -12.90 -19.26 -18.65
N GLN A 319 -12.41 -20.11 -17.74
CA GLN A 319 -12.92 -20.23 -16.37
C GLN A 319 -11.90 -19.93 -15.28
N VAL A 320 -10.61 -19.75 -15.61
CA VAL A 320 -9.60 -19.21 -14.68
C VAL A 320 -9.29 -20.14 -13.49
N ARG A 321 -9.68 -21.44 -13.52
CA ARG A 321 -9.49 -22.35 -12.36
C ARG A 321 -8.02 -22.49 -11.91
N ARG A 322 -7.05 -22.18 -12.79
CA ARG A 322 -5.60 -22.25 -12.53
C ARG A 322 -4.89 -20.89 -12.49
N LEU A 323 -5.60 -19.77 -12.53
CA LEU A 323 -5.03 -18.42 -12.73
C LEU A 323 -5.46 -17.44 -11.62
N ALA A 324 -5.06 -17.72 -10.38
CA ALA A 324 -5.45 -16.94 -9.18
C ALA A 324 -5.02 -15.46 -9.17
N MET A 325 -4.22 -15.00 -10.13
CA MET A 325 -3.66 -13.64 -10.19
C MET A 325 -4.29 -12.73 -11.26
N LEU A 326 -5.32 -13.19 -11.99
CA LEU A 326 -5.98 -12.38 -13.01
C LEU A 326 -7.23 -11.69 -12.48
N ASP A 327 -7.48 -10.50 -13.01
CA ASP A 327 -8.71 -9.75 -12.75
C ASP A 327 -9.93 -10.54 -13.29
N ARG A 328 -10.89 -10.83 -12.41
CA ARG A 328 -12.06 -11.64 -12.75
C ARG A 328 -12.96 -10.98 -13.81
N ASP A 329 -13.09 -9.65 -13.75
CA ASP A 329 -13.93 -8.91 -14.67
C ASP A 329 -13.32 -8.91 -16.08
N PHE A 330 -11.99 -8.77 -16.18
CA PHE A 330 -11.27 -8.91 -17.43
C PHE A 330 -11.53 -10.28 -18.07
N VAL A 331 -11.40 -11.37 -17.31
CA VAL A 331 -11.59 -12.71 -17.88
C VAL A 331 -13.05 -12.95 -18.25
N GLN A 332 -14.01 -12.50 -17.44
CA GLN A 332 -15.41 -12.62 -17.78
C GLN A 332 -15.74 -11.87 -19.09
N ALA A 333 -15.24 -10.65 -19.24
CA ALA A 333 -15.41 -9.86 -20.47
C ALA A 333 -14.78 -10.56 -21.68
N LEU A 334 -13.55 -11.08 -21.53
CA LEU A 334 -12.87 -11.80 -22.60
C LEU A 334 -13.63 -13.08 -22.99
N ASN A 335 -14.08 -13.86 -22.02
CA ASN A 335 -14.86 -15.08 -22.25
C ASN A 335 -16.16 -14.77 -23.00
N GLN A 336 -16.88 -13.72 -22.60
CA GLN A 336 -18.12 -13.31 -23.26
C GLN A 336 -17.88 -12.92 -24.72
N VAL A 337 -16.89 -12.05 -24.98
CA VAL A 337 -16.55 -11.63 -26.35
C VAL A 337 -16.10 -12.81 -27.20
N THR A 338 -15.27 -13.70 -26.62
CA THR A 338 -14.79 -14.92 -27.30
C THR A 338 -15.94 -15.82 -27.69
N ARG A 339 -16.85 -16.15 -26.76
CA ARG A 339 -18.02 -17.01 -27.04
C ARG A 339 -18.96 -16.40 -28.07
N GLN A 340 -19.23 -15.09 -27.99
CA GLN A 340 -20.05 -14.40 -28.98
C GLN A 340 -19.42 -14.44 -30.38
N LEU A 341 -18.10 -14.22 -30.47
CA LEU A 341 -17.38 -14.30 -31.74
C LEU A 341 -17.35 -15.73 -32.28
N ASP A 342 -17.09 -16.72 -31.41
CA ASP A 342 -17.06 -18.14 -31.73
C ASP A 342 -18.41 -18.61 -32.30
N GLN A 343 -19.50 -18.28 -31.62
CA GLN A 343 -20.86 -18.58 -32.06
C GLN A 343 -21.16 -17.94 -33.41
N ARG A 344 -20.81 -16.66 -33.60
CA ARG A 344 -21.01 -15.96 -34.87
C ARG A 344 -20.24 -16.60 -36.01
N GLN A 345 -18.96 -16.94 -35.80
CA GLN A 345 -18.16 -17.62 -36.83
C GLN A 345 -18.68 -19.02 -37.14
N THR A 346 -19.19 -19.73 -36.12
CA THR A 346 -19.79 -21.06 -36.28
C THR A 346 -21.04 -21.00 -37.13
N ILE A 347 -21.98 -20.10 -36.79
CA ILE A 347 -23.22 -19.89 -37.57
C ILE A 347 -22.85 -19.52 -39.02
N ARG A 348 -21.96 -18.55 -39.18
CA ARG A 348 -21.53 -18.08 -40.49
C ARG A 348 -20.88 -19.18 -41.34
N PHE A 349 -20.05 -20.03 -40.74
CA PHE A 349 -19.44 -21.15 -41.47
C PHE A 349 -20.52 -22.08 -42.06
N TYR A 350 -21.51 -22.48 -41.28
CA TYR A 350 -22.58 -23.35 -41.77
C TYR A 350 -23.53 -22.65 -42.76
N ASP A 351 -23.79 -21.34 -42.57
CA ASP A 351 -24.54 -20.54 -43.54
C ASP A 351 -23.80 -20.49 -44.89
N ASP A 352 -22.48 -20.30 -44.85
CA ASP A 352 -21.64 -20.23 -46.04
C ASP A 352 -21.48 -21.61 -46.73
N VAL A 353 -21.43 -22.72 -45.97
CA VAL A 353 -21.50 -24.08 -46.52
C VAL A 353 -22.82 -24.29 -47.27
N TYR A 354 -23.95 -23.98 -46.63
CA TYR A 354 -25.26 -24.13 -47.25
C TYR A 354 -25.42 -23.22 -48.48
N ASN A 355 -25.08 -21.93 -48.35
CA ASN A 355 -25.20 -20.97 -49.43
C ASN A 355 -24.30 -21.32 -50.61
N SER A 356 -23.08 -21.79 -50.38
CA SER A 356 -22.17 -22.19 -51.46
C SER A 356 -22.60 -23.45 -52.20
N CYS A 357 -23.43 -24.32 -51.60
CA CYS A 357 -23.90 -25.54 -52.24
C CYS A 357 -25.27 -25.37 -52.91
N TRP A 358 -26.21 -24.65 -52.27
CA TRP A 358 -27.60 -24.56 -52.75
C TRP A 358 -28.21 -23.15 -52.72
N GLY A 359 -27.71 -22.27 -51.86
CA GLY A 359 -28.35 -20.96 -51.66
C GLY A 359 -28.02 -19.94 -52.77
N TRP A 360 -26.75 -19.82 -53.13
CA TRP A 360 -26.27 -18.86 -54.10
C TRP A 360 -26.25 -19.42 -55.51
N ILE A 361 -26.49 -18.54 -56.47
CA ILE A 361 -26.34 -18.82 -57.88
C ILE A 361 -24.91 -18.48 -58.27
N TYR A 362 -24.18 -19.45 -58.81
CA TYR A 362 -22.84 -19.24 -59.35
C TYR A 362 -22.90 -19.27 -60.86
N HIS A 363 -22.45 -18.17 -61.49
CA HIS A 363 -22.38 -18.07 -62.95
C HIS A 363 -21.12 -18.74 -63.50
N GLN A 364 -20.10 -18.93 -62.66
CA GLN A 364 -18.86 -19.63 -62.99
C GLN A 364 -18.51 -20.67 -61.92
N ALA A 365 -18.23 -21.91 -62.34
CA ALA A 365 -17.83 -22.98 -61.41
C ALA A 365 -16.54 -22.67 -60.62
N ALA A 366 -15.67 -21.82 -61.17
CA ALA A 366 -14.45 -21.38 -60.50
C ALA A 366 -14.73 -20.55 -59.22
N GLU A 367 -15.80 -19.76 -59.22
CA GLU A 367 -16.19 -18.91 -58.07
C GLU A 367 -16.74 -19.76 -56.91
N GLN A 368 -17.53 -20.79 -57.22
CA GLN A 368 -18.02 -21.75 -56.24
C GLN A 368 -16.87 -22.54 -55.61
N ARG A 369 -15.93 -22.99 -56.45
CA ARG A 369 -14.72 -23.68 -55.99
C ARG A 369 -13.85 -22.78 -55.11
N ALA A 370 -13.74 -21.49 -55.42
CA ALA A 370 -13.01 -20.53 -54.60
C ALA A 370 -13.64 -20.38 -53.21
N ASP A 371 -14.97 -20.39 -53.10
CA ASP A 371 -15.67 -20.35 -51.80
C ASP A 371 -15.40 -21.59 -50.96
N TRP A 372 -15.45 -22.77 -51.56
CA TRP A 372 -15.11 -24.00 -50.86
C TRP A 372 -13.65 -23.98 -50.37
N GLN A 373 -12.71 -23.48 -51.17
CA GLN A 373 -11.32 -23.31 -50.75
C GLN A 373 -11.18 -22.35 -49.56
N ARG A 374 -11.96 -21.25 -49.52
CA ARG A 374 -11.97 -20.34 -48.37
C ARG A 374 -12.56 -20.99 -47.13
N LEU A 375 -13.62 -21.81 -47.27
CA LEU A 375 -14.20 -22.58 -46.17
C LEU A 375 -13.22 -23.62 -45.62
N LEU A 376 -12.48 -24.30 -46.50
CA LEU A 376 -11.43 -25.26 -46.13
C LEU A 376 -10.27 -24.60 -45.35
N ALA A 377 -9.97 -23.34 -45.61
CA ALA A 377 -8.95 -22.58 -44.88
C ALA A 377 -9.38 -22.20 -43.45
N THR A 378 -10.64 -22.42 -43.07
CA THR A 378 -11.12 -22.17 -41.70
C THR A 378 -10.83 -23.36 -40.77
N ARG A 379 -10.84 -23.13 -39.45
CA ARG A 379 -10.69 -24.21 -38.46
C ARG A 379 -11.72 -25.34 -38.60
N PHE A 380 -12.91 -25.04 -39.10
CA PHE A 380 -13.99 -26.02 -39.31
C PHE A 380 -13.75 -26.86 -40.57
N GLY A 381 -13.10 -26.30 -41.57
CA GLY A 381 -12.80 -26.95 -42.84
C GLY A 381 -11.64 -27.94 -42.80
N THR A 382 -10.85 -27.97 -41.70
CA THR A 382 -9.64 -28.82 -41.57
C THR A 382 -9.88 -30.32 -41.71
N LYS A 383 -11.12 -30.80 -41.47
CA LYS A 383 -11.52 -32.21 -41.64
C LYS A 383 -12.27 -32.48 -42.94
N LEU A 384 -12.56 -31.44 -43.71
CA LEU A 384 -13.29 -31.53 -44.98
C LEU A 384 -12.30 -31.54 -46.13
N SER A 385 -12.79 -31.94 -47.30
CA SER A 385 -12.02 -31.91 -48.54
C SER A 385 -12.80 -31.18 -49.63
N LEU A 386 -12.11 -30.79 -50.70
CA LEU A 386 -12.79 -30.20 -51.84
C LEU A 386 -13.77 -31.18 -52.49
N ALA A 387 -13.42 -32.48 -52.53
CA ALA A 387 -14.29 -33.54 -53.03
C ALA A 387 -15.58 -33.65 -52.20
N TRP A 388 -15.47 -33.52 -50.88
CA TRP A 388 -16.62 -33.51 -49.98
C TRP A 388 -17.62 -32.41 -50.34
N PHE A 389 -17.14 -31.18 -50.62
CA PHE A 389 -18.01 -30.09 -51.06
C PHE A 389 -18.63 -30.32 -52.44
N GLN A 390 -17.86 -30.90 -53.37
CA GLN A 390 -18.34 -31.24 -54.71
C GLN A 390 -19.46 -32.29 -54.67
N GLU A 391 -19.30 -33.34 -53.88
CA GLU A 391 -20.32 -34.37 -53.67
C GLU A 391 -21.53 -33.82 -52.94
N LEU A 392 -21.31 -32.96 -51.93
CA LEU A 392 -22.38 -32.31 -51.20
C LEU A 392 -23.25 -31.44 -52.12
N ALA A 393 -22.65 -30.62 -52.98
CA ALA A 393 -23.37 -29.74 -53.90
C ALA A 393 -24.20 -30.50 -54.96
N GLN A 394 -23.92 -31.79 -55.19
CA GLN A 394 -24.71 -32.65 -56.08
C GLN A 394 -25.93 -33.28 -55.38
N GLN A 395 -26.03 -33.20 -54.05
CA GLN A 395 -27.16 -33.75 -53.30
C GLN A 395 -28.41 -32.87 -53.47
N THR A 396 -29.57 -33.52 -53.46
CA THR A 396 -30.89 -32.87 -53.54
C THR A 396 -31.62 -32.95 -52.20
N ASP A 397 -32.72 -32.21 -52.05
CA ASP A 397 -33.53 -32.19 -50.83
C ASP A 397 -33.94 -33.59 -50.34
N ALA A 398 -34.17 -34.53 -51.25
CA ALA A 398 -34.57 -35.90 -50.93
C ALA A 398 -33.41 -36.79 -50.44
N THR A 399 -32.16 -36.45 -50.76
CA THR A 399 -30.98 -37.32 -50.56
C THR A 399 -29.97 -36.76 -49.56
N VAL A 400 -29.98 -35.43 -49.34
CA VAL A 400 -28.95 -34.75 -48.54
C VAL A 400 -28.93 -35.16 -47.07
N VAL A 401 -30.09 -35.39 -46.44
CA VAL A 401 -30.17 -35.82 -45.03
C VAL A 401 -29.48 -37.17 -44.83
N ALA A 402 -29.77 -38.12 -45.72
CA ALA A 402 -29.15 -39.45 -45.68
C ALA A 402 -27.65 -39.41 -46.00
N TRP A 403 -27.23 -38.50 -46.87
CA TRP A 403 -25.82 -38.30 -47.20
C TRP A 403 -25.05 -37.70 -46.02
N LEU A 404 -25.59 -36.66 -45.38
CA LEU A 404 -24.98 -35.98 -44.23
C LEU A 404 -24.80 -36.94 -43.05
N ALA A 405 -25.78 -37.81 -42.79
CA ALA A 405 -25.69 -38.83 -41.73
C ALA A 405 -24.50 -39.80 -41.90
N LYS A 406 -23.99 -39.97 -43.13
CA LYS A 406 -22.86 -40.87 -43.45
C LYS A 406 -21.51 -40.14 -43.54
N HIS A 407 -21.51 -38.86 -43.92
CA HIS A 407 -20.29 -38.13 -44.32
C HIS A 407 -20.01 -36.86 -43.50
N ALA A 408 -20.87 -36.50 -42.56
CA ALA A 408 -20.70 -35.33 -41.69
C ALA A 408 -20.74 -35.73 -40.21
N ASP A 409 -20.13 -34.93 -39.34
CA ASP A 409 -20.33 -35.10 -37.90
C ASP A 409 -21.74 -34.66 -37.48
N THR A 410 -22.17 -35.08 -36.29
CA THR A 410 -23.52 -34.80 -35.76
C THR A 410 -23.83 -33.31 -35.69
N THR A 411 -22.82 -32.46 -35.46
CA THR A 411 -23.02 -31.00 -35.37
C THR A 411 -23.31 -30.43 -36.76
N MET A 412 -22.49 -30.79 -37.74
CA MET A 412 -22.66 -30.35 -39.12
C MET A 412 -23.95 -30.86 -39.74
N GLN A 413 -24.29 -32.13 -39.50
CA GLN A 413 -25.58 -32.71 -39.89
C GLN A 413 -26.73 -31.85 -39.35
N THR A 414 -26.79 -31.65 -38.03
CA THR A 414 -27.86 -30.88 -37.37
C THR A 414 -27.96 -29.46 -37.90
N GLN A 415 -26.81 -28.79 -38.07
CA GLN A 415 -26.75 -27.39 -38.51
C GLN A 415 -27.18 -27.23 -39.98
N LEU A 416 -26.79 -28.14 -40.86
CA LEU A 416 -27.18 -28.08 -42.27
C LEU A 416 -28.64 -28.51 -42.47
N GLU A 417 -29.10 -29.56 -41.79
CA GLU A 417 -30.52 -29.97 -41.81
C GLU A 417 -31.47 -28.85 -41.39
N GLN A 418 -31.10 -28.07 -40.36
CA GLN A 418 -31.89 -26.91 -39.96
C GLN A 418 -31.97 -25.85 -41.07
N ARG A 419 -30.88 -25.64 -41.81
CA ARG A 419 -30.78 -24.65 -42.87
C ARG A 419 -31.56 -25.05 -44.12
N PHE A 420 -31.58 -26.33 -44.44
CA PHE A 420 -32.39 -26.92 -45.51
C PHE A 420 -33.89 -26.70 -45.38
N LYS A 421 -34.39 -26.39 -44.18
CA LYS A 421 -35.79 -26.00 -43.98
C LYS A 421 -36.10 -24.61 -44.56
N THR A 422 -35.09 -23.87 -45.00
CA THR A 422 -35.21 -22.52 -45.56
C THR A 422 -35.36 -22.59 -47.07
N SER A 423 -36.37 -21.92 -47.63
CA SER A 423 -36.51 -21.81 -49.09
C SER A 423 -35.55 -20.75 -49.65
N GLY A 424 -34.48 -21.19 -50.31
CA GLY A 424 -33.49 -20.30 -50.95
C GLY A 424 -32.29 -19.94 -50.06
N PRO A 425 -31.50 -18.91 -50.42
CA PRO A 425 -30.29 -18.53 -49.69
C PRO A 425 -30.59 -18.02 -48.28
N ILE A 426 -29.65 -18.28 -47.37
CA ILE A 426 -29.63 -17.66 -46.06
C ILE A 426 -29.04 -16.26 -46.22
N ALA A 427 -29.90 -15.26 -46.09
CA ALA A 427 -29.50 -13.87 -46.22
C ALA A 427 -28.55 -13.44 -45.09
N ARG A 428 -27.47 -12.77 -45.45
CA ARG A 428 -26.48 -12.27 -44.50
C ARG A 428 -26.95 -10.95 -43.89
N SER A 429 -26.89 -10.85 -42.56
CA SER A 429 -27.23 -9.63 -41.82
C SER A 429 -26.08 -8.63 -41.66
N ARG A 430 -24.90 -8.96 -42.21
CA ARG A 430 -23.71 -8.12 -42.20
C ARG A 430 -22.95 -8.25 -43.51
N LEU A 431 -22.31 -7.16 -43.91
CA LEU A 431 -21.51 -7.08 -45.12
C LEU A 431 -20.22 -6.30 -44.85
N THR A 432 -19.10 -6.86 -45.27
CA THR A 432 -17.78 -6.21 -45.30
C THR A 432 -17.46 -5.72 -46.71
N ARG A 433 -16.54 -4.77 -46.84
CA ARG A 433 -16.13 -4.23 -48.15
C ARG A 433 -15.60 -5.30 -49.11
N PRO A 434 -14.78 -6.29 -48.69
CA PRO A 434 -14.36 -7.38 -49.57
C PRO A 434 -15.53 -8.22 -50.08
N GLU A 435 -16.51 -8.54 -49.22
CA GLU A 435 -17.70 -9.30 -49.63
C GLU A 435 -18.56 -8.52 -50.62
N LEU A 436 -18.68 -7.20 -50.45
CA LEU A 436 -19.38 -6.35 -51.41
C LEU A 436 -18.68 -6.36 -52.77
N ARG A 437 -17.35 -6.23 -52.78
CA ARG A 437 -16.57 -6.29 -54.03
C ARG A 437 -16.73 -7.62 -54.73
N GLU A 438 -16.73 -8.71 -53.98
CA GLU A 438 -16.93 -10.04 -54.50
C GLU A 438 -18.34 -10.22 -55.06
N PHE A 439 -19.37 -9.76 -54.34
CA PHE A 439 -20.74 -9.72 -54.87
C PHE A 439 -20.80 -8.97 -56.20
N CYS A 440 -20.20 -7.78 -56.26
CA CYS A 440 -20.15 -6.98 -57.48
C CYS A 440 -19.43 -7.71 -58.63
N GLN A 441 -18.33 -8.40 -58.35
CA GLN A 441 -17.58 -9.13 -59.38
C GLN A 441 -18.40 -10.27 -59.99
N ARG A 442 -19.14 -11.01 -59.14
CA ARG A 442 -19.94 -12.17 -59.55
C ARG A 442 -21.20 -11.78 -60.31
N GLU A 443 -21.96 -10.82 -59.77
CA GLU A 443 -23.33 -10.57 -60.20
C GLU A 443 -23.47 -9.47 -61.25
N LEU A 444 -22.45 -8.61 -61.43
CA LEU A 444 -22.54 -7.46 -62.35
C LEU A 444 -22.79 -7.90 -63.80
N THR A 445 -22.05 -8.89 -64.29
CA THR A 445 -22.15 -9.34 -65.70
C THR A 445 -23.38 -10.20 -65.96
N ALA A 446 -23.92 -10.84 -64.93
CA ALA A 446 -25.11 -11.68 -65.00
C ALA A 446 -26.42 -10.89 -64.85
N SER A 447 -26.35 -9.67 -64.31
CA SER A 447 -27.53 -8.82 -64.10
C SER A 447 -27.82 -7.99 -65.34
N ALA A 448 -28.99 -8.18 -65.94
CA ALA A 448 -29.42 -7.43 -67.13
C ALA A 448 -29.78 -5.96 -66.84
N THR A 449 -30.23 -5.68 -65.62
CA THR A 449 -30.60 -4.33 -65.18
C THR A 449 -30.05 -4.02 -63.78
N ALA A 450 -29.92 -2.73 -63.46
CA ALA A 450 -29.56 -2.29 -62.10
C ALA A 450 -30.56 -2.77 -61.04
N ALA A 451 -31.84 -2.89 -61.40
CA ALA A 451 -32.89 -3.41 -60.53
C ALA A 451 -32.72 -4.91 -60.23
N ASP A 452 -32.29 -5.71 -61.23
CA ASP A 452 -32.01 -7.14 -61.02
C ASP A 452 -30.75 -7.35 -60.16
N PHE A 453 -29.74 -6.49 -60.35
CA PHE A 453 -28.52 -6.47 -59.53
C PHE A 453 -28.82 -6.17 -58.06
N GLN A 454 -29.65 -5.14 -57.80
CA GLN A 454 -30.10 -4.80 -56.44
C GLN A 454 -31.03 -5.87 -55.84
N ARG A 455 -31.94 -6.45 -56.62
CA ARG A 455 -32.82 -7.53 -56.15
C ARG A 455 -32.02 -8.78 -55.74
N THR A 456 -30.96 -9.09 -56.49
CA THR A 456 -30.05 -10.20 -56.16
C THR A 456 -29.25 -9.87 -54.88
N PHE A 457 -28.84 -8.62 -54.72
CA PHE A 457 -28.23 -8.16 -53.46
C PHE A 457 -29.18 -8.34 -52.27
N ASP A 458 -30.44 -7.92 -52.38
CA ASP A 458 -31.45 -8.07 -51.32
C ASP A 458 -31.76 -9.52 -50.98
N ARG A 459 -31.64 -10.41 -51.97
CA ARG A 459 -31.79 -11.85 -51.78
C ARG A 459 -30.64 -12.42 -50.94
N TYR A 460 -29.42 -11.93 -51.11
CA TYR A 460 -28.24 -12.44 -50.39
C TYR A 460 -27.91 -11.68 -49.10
N TYR A 461 -28.38 -10.44 -48.95
CA TYR A 461 -28.04 -9.54 -47.85
C TYR A 461 -29.28 -8.83 -47.30
N GLN A 462 -29.58 -9.08 -46.02
CA GLN A 462 -30.64 -8.43 -45.26
C GLN A 462 -30.03 -7.58 -44.13
N LEU A 463 -29.57 -6.38 -44.47
CA LEU A 463 -28.89 -5.47 -43.55
C LEU A 463 -29.92 -4.55 -42.87
N PRO A 464 -29.53 -3.86 -41.77
CA PRO A 464 -30.35 -2.78 -41.21
C PRO A 464 -30.69 -1.73 -42.28
N ALA A 465 -31.92 -1.19 -42.24
CA ALA A 465 -32.48 -0.35 -43.32
C ALA A 465 -31.55 0.78 -43.79
N GLU A 466 -30.94 1.53 -42.87
CA GLU A 466 -30.00 2.61 -43.20
C GLU A 466 -28.80 2.11 -44.02
N ARG A 467 -28.23 0.96 -43.65
CA ARG A 467 -27.11 0.36 -44.38
C ARG A 467 -27.56 -0.26 -45.70
N GLN A 468 -28.75 -0.84 -45.76
CA GLN A 468 -29.28 -1.41 -46.99
C GLN A 468 -29.41 -0.32 -48.06
N MET A 469 -29.99 0.84 -47.71
CA MET A 469 -30.13 1.99 -48.62
C MET A 469 -28.76 2.52 -49.07
N GLN A 470 -27.80 2.69 -48.15
CA GLN A 470 -26.45 3.14 -48.49
C GLN A 470 -25.77 2.22 -49.53
N TRP A 471 -25.94 0.90 -49.37
CA TRP A 471 -25.38 -0.05 -50.32
C TRP A 471 -26.16 -0.10 -51.62
N HIS A 472 -27.48 0.08 -51.62
CA HIS A 472 -28.27 0.22 -52.85
C HIS A 472 -27.78 1.37 -53.72
N GLU A 473 -27.54 2.54 -53.12
CA GLU A 473 -26.95 3.68 -53.83
C GLU A 473 -25.59 3.31 -54.42
N THR A 474 -24.70 2.74 -53.60
CA THR A 474 -23.35 2.32 -54.04
C THR A 474 -23.40 1.32 -55.20
N LEU A 475 -24.32 0.35 -55.14
CA LEU A 475 -24.51 -0.66 -56.18
C LEU A 475 -25.06 -0.07 -57.48
N ALA A 476 -26.02 0.87 -57.39
CA ALA A 476 -26.56 1.57 -58.54
C ALA A 476 -25.45 2.35 -59.27
N TYR A 477 -24.64 3.11 -58.52
CA TYR A 477 -23.50 3.83 -59.09
C TYR A 477 -22.47 2.90 -59.72
N TYR A 478 -22.11 1.82 -59.02
CA TYR A 478 -21.15 0.86 -59.54
C TYR A 478 -21.64 0.21 -60.84
N TYR A 479 -22.92 -0.15 -60.92
CA TYR A 479 -23.55 -0.71 -62.11
C TYR A 479 -23.49 0.25 -63.30
N VAL A 480 -23.93 1.50 -63.10
CA VAL A 480 -23.91 2.56 -64.14
C VAL A 480 -22.47 2.85 -64.60
N ALA A 481 -21.53 2.97 -63.66
CA ALA A 481 -20.13 3.24 -63.97
C ALA A 481 -19.54 2.17 -64.89
N LYS A 482 -19.90 0.90 -64.73
CA LYS A 482 -19.35 -0.20 -65.54
C LYS A 482 -20.04 -0.41 -66.89
N HIS A 483 -21.24 0.13 -67.08
CA HIS A 483 -22.03 -0.04 -68.31
C HIS A 483 -22.17 1.25 -69.16
N SER A 484 -21.76 2.42 -68.66
CA SER A 484 -21.77 3.68 -69.41
C SER A 484 -20.41 3.96 -70.08
N THR A 485 -20.43 4.31 -71.37
CA THR A 485 -19.27 4.74 -72.16
C THR A 485 -18.98 6.26 -72.09
N ALA A 486 -19.91 7.08 -71.58
CA ALA A 486 -19.80 8.56 -71.59
C ALA A 486 -19.62 9.21 -70.19
N ASP A 487 -20.05 8.57 -69.10
CA ASP A 487 -20.04 9.16 -67.73
C ASP A 487 -19.06 8.47 -66.76
N HIS A 488 -18.05 7.80 -67.29
CA HIS A 488 -17.14 6.96 -66.51
C HIS A 488 -16.36 7.75 -65.43
N GLN A 489 -16.00 9.01 -65.68
CA GLN A 489 -15.15 9.81 -64.78
C GLN A 489 -15.87 10.37 -63.55
N VAL A 490 -17.11 10.85 -63.69
CA VAL A 490 -17.89 11.42 -62.58
C VAL A 490 -18.32 10.31 -61.61
N ALA A 491 -18.76 9.16 -62.14
CA ALA A 491 -19.13 8.00 -61.34
C ALA A 491 -17.92 7.39 -60.58
N LEU A 492 -16.72 7.41 -61.17
CA LEU A 492 -15.48 6.97 -60.51
C LEU A 492 -15.03 7.90 -59.37
N GLN A 493 -15.18 9.22 -59.52
CA GLN A 493 -14.79 10.19 -58.48
C GLN A 493 -15.66 10.08 -57.21
N GLN A 494 -16.97 9.88 -57.36
CA GLN A 494 -17.86 9.70 -56.20
C GLN A 494 -17.79 8.30 -55.57
N LEU A 495 -17.54 7.26 -56.36
CA LEU A 495 -17.25 5.92 -55.82
C LEU A 495 -15.95 5.90 -55.00
N GLN A 496 -14.93 6.67 -55.42
CA GLN A 496 -13.71 6.88 -54.62
C GLN A 496 -13.97 7.67 -53.33
N TRP A 497 -14.92 8.60 -53.32
CA TRP A 497 -15.31 9.37 -52.13
C TRP A 497 -16.06 8.50 -51.11
N LEU A 498 -17.03 7.70 -51.55
CA LEU A 498 -17.79 6.77 -50.69
C LEU A 498 -16.94 5.62 -50.10
N LEU A 499 -15.82 5.27 -50.75
CA LEU A 499 -14.87 4.27 -50.25
C LEU A 499 -13.82 4.84 -49.28
N ARG A 500 -13.68 6.17 -49.17
CA ARG A 500 -12.69 6.85 -48.31
C ARG A 500 -13.22 7.26 -46.93
N GLN A 501 -14.53 7.40 -46.75
CA GLN A 501 -15.17 7.39 -45.42
C GLN A 501 -15.30 5.95 -44.92
#